data_AF-A0A4Q5RTU4-F1
#
_entry.id   AF-A0A4Q5RTU4-F1
#
_cell.length_a   1.000
_cell.length_b   1.000
_cell.length_c   1.000
_cell.angle_alpha   90.00
_cell.angle_beta   90.00
_cell.angle_gamma   90.00
#
_symmetry.space_group_name_H-M   'P 1'
#
loop_
_entity.id
_entity.type
_entity.pdbx_description
1 polymer ?
#
loop_
_entity_poly.entity_id
_entity_poly.type
_entity_poly.pdbx_seq_one_letter_code
_entity_poly.pdbx_strand_id
1 'polypeptide(L)'
;MVSIGFRTAGLAAALACALSSGVVQAQAITIEFPPGTLIANGRWEVMKIVQCGLKSDWGYTECSFEVWREGSLVGGGLRRMEDVQLLKQLNSVRETQGLLPLTRDQASGRAPYPEAAGAPAQGPAAPADVAPGGAPTGGNVRYAPIPPTQYVKTNPVAPTPQGSSAPCPKTPYVELPGTLPANTALFRQVLESGHTFQRSAFLWTGVTFESVSVGAPIKNKITMQPGVGPRRVTDAAPVDTLLYPVRSTYVLCHQYSSGPDRTRVQTGDYCFVSRTGKWACGSDSSVAQRKTTPLG
;
A
#
# COMPACT_ATOMS: atom_id res chain seq x y z
N MET A 1 -69.83 44.23 49.23
CA MET A 1 -69.67 44.97 47.97
C MET A 1 -68.33 44.62 47.37
N VAL A 2 -68.32 44.51 46.05
CA VAL A 2 -67.33 43.92 45.15
C VAL A 2 -66.03 44.73 45.10
N SER A 3 -64.88 44.04 45.06
CA SER A 3 -63.83 44.34 44.06
C SER A 3 -62.84 43.18 43.95
N ILE A 4 -62.91 42.48 42.82
CA ILE A 4 -61.98 41.42 42.38
C ILE A 4 -61.10 42.05 41.30
N GLY A 5 -59.78 42.04 41.51
CA GLY A 5 -58.79 42.42 40.50
C GLY A 5 -57.81 41.28 40.26
N PHE A 6 -58.07 40.43 39.26
CA PHE A 6 -57.12 39.44 38.77
C PHE A 6 -56.26 40.06 37.67
N ARG A 7 -54.94 40.13 37.88
CA ARG A 7 -53.96 40.40 36.82
C ARG A 7 -53.50 39.07 36.23
N THR A 8 -53.77 38.86 34.95
CA THR A 8 -53.18 37.80 34.13
C THR A 8 -51.83 38.27 33.61
N ALA A 9 -50.74 37.61 34.02
CA ALA A 9 -49.44 37.69 33.38
C ALA A 9 -49.19 36.38 32.65
N GLY A 10 -49.22 36.42 31.31
CA GLY A 10 -48.92 35.28 30.46
C GLY A 10 -47.42 34.99 30.44
N LEU A 11 -47.04 33.77 30.84
CA LEU A 11 -45.74 33.20 30.53
C LEU A 11 -45.78 32.65 29.09
N ALA A 12 -45.14 33.32 28.16
CA ALA A 12 -44.75 32.75 26.88
C ALA A 12 -43.45 31.96 27.09
N ALA A 13 -43.54 30.64 27.17
CA ALA A 13 -42.38 29.75 27.16
C ALA A 13 -41.86 29.62 25.71
N ALA A 14 -40.75 30.30 25.41
CA ALA A 14 -40.00 30.10 24.18
C ALA A 14 -39.17 28.80 24.31
N LEU A 15 -39.64 27.75 23.63
CA LEU A 15 -38.94 26.46 23.53
C LEU A 15 -37.83 26.59 22.47
N ALA A 16 -36.63 27.00 22.88
CA ALA A 16 -35.45 26.97 22.03
C ALA A 16 -34.88 25.54 21.99
N CYS A 17 -35.15 24.81 20.91
CA CYS A 17 -34.45 23.55 20.62
C CYS A 17 -32.99 23.86 20.25
N ALA A 18 -32.10 23.83 21.24
CA ALA A 18 -30.67 23.79 21.01
C ALA A 18 -30.29 22.37 20.54
N LEU A 19 -30.27 22.16 19.22
CA LEU A 19 -29.61 21.01 18.60
C LEU A 19 -28.10 21.22 18.72
N SER A 20 -27.53 20.77 19.83
CA SER A 20 -26.08 20.62 19.98
C SER A 20 -25.62 19.48 19.07
N SER A 21 -25.19 19.82 17.86
CA SER A 21 -24.41 18.92 17.01
C SER A 21 -23.10 18.59 17.72
N GLY A 22 -23.10 17.49 18.47
CA GLY A 22 -21.94 16.93 19.12
C GLY A 22 -20.92 16.51 18.08
N VAL A 23 -19.92 17.36 17.86
CA VAL A 23 -18.73 16.98 17.11
C VAL A 23 -17.98 15.97 17.98
N VAL A 24 -18.10 14.68 17.63
CA VAL A 24 -17.23 13.64 18.20
C VAL A 24 -15.84 13.93 17.67
N GLN A 25 -15.03 14.65 18.45
CA GLN A 25 -13.60 14.78 18.17
C GLN A 25 -13.00 13.38 18.24
N ALA A 26 -12.65 12.82 17.09
CA ALA A 26 -11.88 11.60 17.02
C ALA A 26 -10.52 11.86 17.65
N GLN A 27 -10.37 11.49 18.92
CA GLN A 27 -9.10 11.56 19.61
C GLN A 27 -8.15 10.59 18.88
N ALA A 28 -7.03 11.10 18.39
CA ALA A 28 -5.97 10.27 17.85
C ALA A 28 -5.51 9.34 18.99
N ILE A 29 -5.84 8.06 18.90
CA ILE A 29 -5.38 7.07 19.86
C ILE A 29 -3.89 6.87 19.56
N THR A 30 -3.04 7.59 20.29
CA THR A 30 -1.59 7.33 20.29
C THR A 30 -1.37 6.00 20.97
N ILE A 31 -0.99 4.99 20.19
CA ILE A 31 -0.67 3.68 20.73
C ILE A 31 0.79 3.73 21.16
N GLU A 32 0.99 3.85 22.48
CA GLU A 32 2.31 3.71 23.06
C GLU A 32 2.69 2.23 23.17
N PHE A 33 3.79 1.85 22.53
CA PHE A 33 4.42 0.56 22.75
C PHE A 33 5.43 0.74 23.87
N PRO A 34 5.21 0.14 25.06
CA PRO A 34 6.14 0.31 26.15
C PRO A 34 7.50 -0.29 25.75
N PRO A 35 8.61 0.45 25.98
CA PRO A 35 9.96 -0.10 25.89
C PRO A 35 10.06 -1.45 26.60
N GLY A 36 10.68 -2.42 25.94
CA GLY A 36 10.81 -3.79 26.43
C GLY A 36 9.75 -4.78 25.93
N THR A 37 8.74 -4.33 25.19
CA THR A 37 7.75 -5.22 24.56
C THR A 37 8.45 -6.24 23.65
N LEU A 38 8.17 -7.53 23.85
CA LEU A 38 8.73 -8.64 23.08
C LEU A 38 7.74 -9.12 22.01
N ILE A 39 8.23 -9.29 20.78
CA ILE A 39 7.46 -9.76 19.63
C ILE A 39 8.16 -10.99 19.05
N ALA A 40 7.46 -12.12 19.00
CA ALA A 40 7.99 -13.32 18.37
C ALA A 40 7.84 -13.22 16.83
N ASN A 41 8.94 -13.37 16.09
CA ASN A 41 8.97 -13.28 14.61
C ASN A 41 8.81 -14.68 13.93
N GLY A 42 8.39 -15.71 14.68
CA GLY A 42 8.06 -17.02 14.09
C GLY A 42 9.24 -17.86 13.57
N ARG A 43 10.48 -17.57 14.00
CA ARG A 43 11.69 -18.33 13.61
C ARG A 43 12.73 -18.42 14.73
N TRP A 44 12.28 -18.64 15.97
CA TRP A 44 13.13 -18.59 17.19
C TRP A 44 13.79 -17.23 17.44
N GLU A 45 13.28 -16.20 16.78
CA GLU A 45 13.70 -14.81 16.94
C GLU A 45 12.68 -14.02 17.75
N VAL A 46 13.19 -13.25 18.70
CA VAL A 46 12.42 -12.33 19.53
C VAL A 46 12.87 -10.92 19.23
N MET A 47 11.96 -10.07 18.77
CA MET A 47 12.21 -8.65 18.61
C MET A 47 11.79 -7.93 19.89
N LYS A 48 12.69 -7.16 20.47
CA LYS A 48 12.40 -6.28 21.61
C LYS A 48 12.30 -4.85 21.13
N ILE A 49 11.17 -4.21 21.39
CA ILE A 49 11.00 -2.78 21.15
C ILE A 49 11.87 -2.04 22.16
N VAL A 50 12.87 -1.29 21.69
CA VAL A 50 13.73 -0.47 22.55
C VAL A 50 13.06 0.87 22.81
N GLN A 51 12.62 1.54 21.73
CA GLN A 51 11.99 2.84 21.80
C GLN A 51 11.16 3.09 20.55
N CYS A 52 9.98 3.69 20.70
CA CYS A 52 9.19 4.19 19.59
C CYS A 52 9.12 5.71 19.65
N GLY A 53 9.19 6.36 18.49
CA GLY A 53 9.02 7.79 18.35
C GLY A 53 8.13 8.12 17.16
N LEU A 54 7.17 9.01 17.38
CA LEU A 54 6.43 9.62 16.28
C LEU A 54 7.39 10.56 15.53
N LYS A 55 7.61 10.30 14.25
CA LYS A 55 8.35 11.23 13.39
C LYS A 55 7.35 12.26 12.86
N SER A 56 7.20 13.36 13.59
CA SER A 56 6.27 14.46 13.30
C SER A 56 6.32 14.91 11.84
N ASP A 57 7.53 14.98 11.28
CA ASP A 57 7.76 15.50 9.93
C ASP A 57 7.19 14.60 8.82
N TRP A 58 6.88 13.34 9.15
CA TRP A 58 6.47 12.33 8.16
C TRP A 58 5.17 11.60 8.53
N GLY A 59 4.61 11.87 9.71
CA GLY A 59 3.35 11.28 10.15
C GLY A 59 3.38 9.75 10.20
N TYR A 60 4.49 9.18 10.66
CA TYR A 60 4.64 7.75 10.95
C TYR A 60 5.36 7.50 12.27
N THR A 61 5.05 6.38 12.92
CA THR A 61 5.77 5.89 14.10
C THR A 61 6.96 5.02 13.66
N GLU A 62 8.15 5.40 14.10
CA GLU A 62 9.38 4.64 13.92
C GLU A 62 9.81 4.04 15.25
N CYS A 63 10.11 2.76 15.26
CA CYS A 63 10.56 2.07 16.46
C CYS A 63 11.96 1.47 16.23
N SER A 64 12.80 1.57 17.24
CA SER A 64 14.07 0.87 17.34
C SER A 64 13.85 -0.51 17.95
N PHE A 65 14.45 -1.53 17.35
CA PHE A 65 14.33 -2.91 17.76
C PHE A 65 15.70 -3.54 18.01
N GLU A 66 15.75 -4.41 19.01
CA GLU A 66 16.80 -5.42 19.16
C GLU A 66 16.22 -6.77 18.71
N VAL A 67 16.98 -7.55 17.96
CA VAL A 67 16.60 -8.90 17.53
C VAL A 67 17.47 -9.91 18.25
N TRP A 68 16.82 -10.79 19.00
CA TRP A 68 17.44 -11.84 19.79
C TRP A 68 17.14 -13.20 19.17
N ARG A 69 18.13 -14.09 19.13
CA ARG A 69 17.99 -15.49 18.71
C ARG A 69 18.71 -16.36 19.73
N GLU A 70 18.01 -17.37 20.25
CA GLU A 70 18.59 -18.32 21.24
C GLU A 70 19.26 -17.61 22.44
N GLY A 71 18.65 -16.51 22.92
CA GLY A 71 19.18 -15.74 24.05
C GLY A 71 20.38 -14.85 23.72
N SER A 72 20.82 -14.76 22.45
CA SER A 72 21.88 -13.86 21.99
C SER A 72 21.35 -12.73 21.12
N LEU A 73 21.88 -11.52 21.27
CA LEU A 73 21.58 -10.37 20.40
C LEU A 73 22.23 -10.60 19.03
N VAL A 74 21.42 -10.78 17.98
CA VAL A 74 21.89 -11.03 16.61
C VAL A 74 21.79 -9.81 15.70
N GLY A 75 21.11 -8.75 16.15
CA GLY A 75 21.04 -7.50 15.40
C GLY A 75 20.06 -6.51 15.98
N GLY A 76 19.81 -5.44 15.23
CA GLY A 76 18.85 -4.42 15.58
C GLY A 76 18.69 -3.40 14.46
N GLY A 77 17.76 -2.47 14.62
CA GLY A 77 17.56 -1.39 13.67
C GLY A 77 16.26 -0.65 13.84
N LEU A 78 16.09 0.40 13.04
CA LEU A 78 14.86 1.18 12.96
C LEU A 78 13.90 0.50 11.99
N ARG A 79 12.65 0.30 12.41
CA ARG A 79 11.56 -0.11 11.52
C ARG A 79 10.34 0.77 11.72
N ARG A 80 9.61 0.98 10.63
CA ARG A 80 8.32 1.70 10.65
C ARG A 80 7.22 0.74 11.06
N MET A 81 6.35 1.19 11.97
CA MET A 81 5.24 0.38 12.48
C MET A 81 4.18 0.04 11.42
N GLU A 82 4.15 0.79 10.33
CA GLU A 82 3.28 0.53 9.17
C GLU A 82 3.78 -0.58 8.23
N ASP A 83 4.94 -1.18 8.50
CA ASP A 83 5.39 -2.38 7.79
C ASP A 83 4.36 -3.50 8.01
N VAL A 84 3.80 -4.01 6.91
CA VAL A 84 2.70 -5.00 6.94
C VAL A 84 3.09 -6.26 7.72
N GLN A 85 4.35 -6.68 7.65
CA GLN A 85 4.81 -7.86 8.39
C GLN A 85 4.90 -7.56 9.89
N LEU A 86 5.46 -6.40 10.24
CA LEU A 86 5.56 -5.98 11.63
C LEU A 86 4.17 -5.79 12.26
N LEU A 87 3.23 -5.18 11.53
CA LEU A 87 1.86 -4.99 11.98
C LEU A 87 1.13 -6.33 12.19
N LYS A 88 1.33 -7.31 11.30
CA LYS A 88 0.78 -8.67 11.47
C LYS A 88 1.34 -9.34 12.72
N GLN A 89 2.65 -9.26 12.94
CA GLN A 89 3.30 -9.85 14.10
C GLN A 89 2.85 -9.19 15.40
N LEU A 90 2.75 -7.87 15.38
CA LEU A 90 2.27 -7.09 16.50
C LEU A 90 0.82 -7.41 16.85
N ASN A 91 -0.06 -7.54 15.85
CA ASN A 91 -1.45 -7.92 16.08
C ASN A 91 -1.56 -9.34 16.63
N SER A 92 -0.70 -10.26 16.19
CA SER A 92 -0.62 -11.60 16.80
C SER A 92 -0.26 -11.54 18.28
N VAL A 93 0.71 -10.71 18.68
CA VAL A 93 1.04 -10.52 20.12
C VAL A 93 -0.12 -9.90 20.89
N ARG A 94 -0.77 -8.87 20.34
CA ARG A 94 -1.93 -8.22 20.96
C ARG A 94 -3.09 -9.18 21.16
N GLU A 95 -3.36 -10.04 20.19
CA GLU A 95 -4.38 -11.09 20.30
C GLU A 95 -4.05 -12.06 21.45
N THR A 96 -2.79 -12.47 21.63
CA THR A 96 -2.40 -13.30 22.79
C THR A 96 -2.54 -12.58 24.14
N GLN A 97 -2.57 -11.24 24.13
CA GLN A 97 -2.80 -10.40 25.31
C GLN A 97 -4.28 -9.99 25.48
N GLY A 98 -5.19 -10.50 24.64
CA GLY A 98 -6.62 -10.13 24.65
C GLY A 98 -6.90 -8.70 24.18
N LEU A 99 -5.95 -8.07 23.48
CA LEU A 99 -6.07 -6.72 22.95
C LEU A 99 -6.58 -6.75 21.51
N LEU A 100 -7.40 -5.76 21.13
CA LEU A 100 -7.90 -5.64 19.75
C LEU A 100 -6.74 -5.41 18.75
N PRO A 101 -6.80 -6.01 17.56
CA PRO A 101 -5.80 -5.81 16.51
C PRO A 101 -5.80 -4.35 16.03
N LEU A 102 -4.62 -3.85 15.70
CA LEU A 102 -4.41 -2.52 15.17
C LEU A 102 -4.63 -2.49 13.67
N THR A 103 -5.34 -1.47 13.21
CA THR A 103 -5.33 -1.08 11.80
C THR A 103 -4.01 -0.40 11.44
N ARG A 104 -3.70 -0.34 10.15
CA ARG A 104 -2.51 0.38 9.67
C ARG A 104 -2.52 1.85 10.06
N ASP A 105 -3.68 2.49 9.99
CA ASP A 105 -3.84 3.91 10.31
C ASP A 105 -3.58 4.16 11.81
N GLN A 106 -4.13 3.30 12.68
CA GLN A 106 -3.83 3.33 14.12
C GLN A 106 -2.35 3.10 14.43
N ALA A 107 -1.71 2.11 13.80
CA ALA A 107 -0.29 1.81 14.01
C ALA A 107 0.64 2.92 13.51
N SER A 108 0.21 3.67 12.48
CA SER A 108 0.96 4.81 11.97
C SER A 108 0.90 6.06 12.86
N GLY A 109 0.02 6.07 13.88
CA GLY A 109 -0.22 7.24 14.72
C GLY A 109 -0.93 8.38 13.97
N ARG A 110 -1.47 8.12 12.77
CA ARG A 110 -2.26 9.12 12.05
C ARG A 110 -3.63 9.24 12.71
N ALA A 111 -4.01 10.47 13.04
CA ALA A 111 -5.40 10.77 13.33
C ALA A 111 -6.27 10.28 12.15
N PRO A 112 -7.41 9.61 12.40
CA PRO A 112 -8.36 9.36 11.33
C PRO A 112 -8.68 10.70 10.68
N TYR A 113 -8.39 10.82 9.38
CA TYR A 113 -8.78 12.00 8.62
C TYR A 113 -10.30 12.12 8.77
N PRO A 114 -10.86 13.30 9.08
CA PRO A 114 -12.31 13.44 9.05
C PRO A 114 -12.75 13.04 7.65
N GLU A 115 -13.53 11.96 7.56
CA GLU A 115 -14.20 11.60 6.32
C GLU A 115 -14.92 12.86 5.85
N ALA A 116 -14.49 13.39 4.70
CA ALA A 116 -15.13 14.54 4.10
C ALA A 116 -16.60 14.17 3.87
N ALA A 117 -17.47 14.70 4.71
CA ALA A 117 -18.90 14.69 4.47
C ALA A 117 -19.14 15.38 3.13
N GLY A 118 -19.40 14.59 2.09
CA GLY A 118 -19.94 15.05 0.81
C GLY A 118 -18.94 15.73 -0.13
N ALA A 119 -18.26 14.93 -0.96
CA ALA A 119 -17.89 15.38 -2.30
C ALA A 119 -18.69 14.54 -3.31
N PRO A 120 -19.50 15.15 -4.21
CA PRO A 120 -20.27 14.40 -5.18
C PRO A 120 -19.34 13.69 -6.18
N ALA A 121 -19.55 12.38 -6.35
CA ALA A 121 -18.84 11.58 -7.33
C ALA A 121 -19.22 12.04 -8.75
N GLN A 122 -18.31 12.74 -9.43
CA GLN A 122 -18.36 12.90 -10.89
C GLN A 122 -17.51 11.80 -11.52
N GLY A 123 -18.17 10.68 -11.87
CA GLY A 123 -17.59 9.70 -12.78
C GLY A 123 -17.80 10.14 -14.24
N PRO A 124 -16.90 9.78 -15.18
CA PRO A 124 -17.15 10.01 -16.60
C PRO A 124 -18.31 9.12 -17.08
N ALA A 125 -19.21 9.72 -17.85
CA ALA A 125 -20.37 9.07 -18.43
C ALA A 125 -19.94 7.94 -19.40
N ALA A 126 -20.45 6.73 -19.16
CA ALA A 126 -20.50 5.68 -20.17
C ALA A 126 -21.72 5.91 -21.08
N PRO A 127 -21.65 5.62 -22.39
CA PRO A 127 -22.80 5.73 -23.27
C PRO A 127 -23.84 4.64 -22.95
N ALA A 128 -25.11 5.06 -22.97
CA ALA A 128 -26.30 4.24 -22.79
C ALA A 128 -26.60 3.42 -24.05
N ASP A 129 -26.88 2.13 -23.88
CA ASP A 129 -28.07 1.44 -24.41
C ASP A 129 -27.94 -0.08 -24.22
N VAL A 130 -28.91 -0.68 -23.52
CA VAL A 130 -29.66 -1.91 -23.87
C VAL A 130 -30.63 -2.23 -22.72
N ALA A 131 -31.90 -2.38 -23.08
CA ALA A 131 -33.08 -2.61 -22.22
C ALA A 131 -33.14 -4.02 -21.59
N PRO A 132 -34.06 -4.28 -20.63
CA PRO A 132 -33.91 -5.32 -19.61
C PRO A 132 -34.58 -6.65 -20.01
N GLY A 133 -34.00 -7.76 -19.57
CA GLY A 133 -34.63 -9.07 -19.66
C GLY A 133 -34.04 -10.09 -18.70
N GLY A 134 -34.86 -10.57 -17.77
CA GLY A 134 -34.73 -11.89 -17.14
C GLY A 134 -33.94 -11.94 -15.83
N ALA A 135 -34.66 -12.12 -14.71
CA ALA A 135 -34.10 -12.66 -13.47
C ALA A 135 -33.85 -14.17 -13.62
N PRO A 136 -32.74 -14.72 -13.10
CA PRO A 136 -32.68 -16.11 -12.73
C PRO A 136 -32.47 -16.31 -11.23
N THR A 137 -33.23 -17.28 -10.75
CA THR A 137 -33.26 -17.90 -9.43
C THR A 137 -31.92 -18.49 -8.99
N GLY A 138 -31.75 -18.55 -7.67
CA GLY A 138 -30.50 -18.92 -7.00
C GLY A 138 -29.99 -20.32 -7.34
N GLY A 139 -28.70 -20.37 -7.70
CA GLY A 139 -27.90 -21.57 -7.79
C GLY A 139 -26.54 -21.33 -7.16
N ASN A 140 -26.07 -22.27 -6.33
CA ASN A 140 -24.76 -22.25 -5.68
C ASN A 140 -23.63 -22.11 -6.71
N VAL A 141 -22.99 -20.95 -6.76
CA VAL A 141 -21.82 -20.70 -7.62
C VAL A 141 -20.58 -21.31 -6.94
N ARG A 142 -20.15 -22.46 -7.46
CA ARG A 142 -18.77 -22.94 -7.24
C ARG A 142 -17.84 -22.05 -8.07
N TYR A 143 -16.93 -21.32 -7.41
CA TYR A 143 -15.91 -20.53 -8.10
C TYR A 143 -14.94 -21.46 -8.84
N ALA A 144 -14.94 -21.37 -10.17
CA ALA A 144 -13.90 -21.97 -11.00
C ALA A 144 -12.58 -21.19 -10.85
N PRO A 145 -11.41 -21.86 -10.92
CA PRO A 145 -10.13 -21.18 -10.95
C PRO A 145 -10.05 -20.22 -12.15
N ILE A 146 -9.57 -19.00 -11.89
CA ILE A 146 -9.36 -17.96 -12.91
C ILE A 146 -8.35 -18.49 -13.94
N PRO A 147 -8.66 -18.53 -15.25
CA PRO A 147 -7.73 -18.99 -16.27
C PRO A 147 -6.50 -18.07 -16.35
N PRO A 148 -5.32 -18.59 -16.73
CA PRO A 148 -4.14 -17.76 -16.92
C PRO A 148 -4.42 -16.71 -18.00
N THR A 149 -4.31 -15.44 -17.64
CA THR A 149 -4.42 -14.30 -18.55
C THR A 149 -3.38 -14.45 -19.65
N GLN A 150 -3.81 -14.41 -20.91
CA GLN A 150 -2.90 -14.49 -22.05
C GLN A 150 -2.14 -13.16 -22.19
N TYR A 151 -0.81 -13.22 -22.09
CA TYR A 151 0.09 -12.08 -22.24
C TYR A 151 0.45 -11.92 -23.72
N VAL A 152 0.27 -10.73 -24.28
CA VAL A 152 0.79 -10.41 -25.62
C VAL A 152 2.30 -10.18 -25.48
N LYS A 153 3.09 -11.16 -25.94
CA LYS A 153 4.56 -11.10 -25.93
C LYS A 153 5.04 -10.31 -27.15
N THR A 154 5.49 -9.08 -26.95
CA THR A 154 6.37 -8.42 -27.92
C THR A 154 7.80 -8.73 -27.52
N ASN A 155 8.54 -9.42 -28.39
CA ASN A 155 9.94 -9.76 -28.17
C ASN A 155 10.81 -8.80 -28.99
N PRO A 156 11.42 -7.76 -28.39
CA PRO A 156 12.68 -7.26 -28.90
C PRO A 156 13.76 -8.33 -28.68
N VAL A 157 14.68 -8.47 -29.64
CA VAL A 157 15.87 -9.32 -29.48
C VAL A 157 16.67 -8.80 -28.28
N ALA A 158 16.84 -9.63 -27.26
CA ALA A 158 17.60 -9.25 -26.07
C ALA A 158 19.09 -9.08 -26.43
N PRO A 159 19.74 -7.96 -26.10
CA PRO A 159 21.18 -7.84 -26.26
C PRO A 159 21.89 -8.85 -25.34
N THR A 160 22.89 -9.54 -25.88
CA THR A 160 23.74 -10.46 -25.12
C THR A 160 24.44 -9.66 -24.01
N PRO A 161 24.35 -10.09 -22.73
CA PRO A 161 25.05 -9.42 -21.65
C PRO A 161 26.54 -9.75 -21.76
N GLN A 162 27.26 -8.93 -22.51
CA GLN A 162 28.71 -8.86 -22.41
C GLN A 162 29.04 -8.18 -21.10
N GLY A 163 29.93 -8.75 -20.28
CA GLY A 163 30.47 -8.16 -19.06
C GLY A 163 31.22 -6.87 -19.37
N SER A 164 30.47 -5.81 -19.70
CA SER A 164 31.03 -4.57 -20.20
C SER A 164 31.46 -3.74 -19.00
N SER A 165 32.74 -3.40 -18.90
CA SER A 165 33.23 -2.37 -17.97
C SER A 165 32.64 -0.97 -18.20
N ALA A 166 31.80 -0.81 -19.24
CA ALA A 166 31.11 0.43 -19.57
C ALA A 166 30.32 0.96 -18.35
N PRO A 167 30.26 2.29 -18.15
CA PRO A 167 29.52 2.88 -17.06
C PRO A 167 28.01 2.58 -17.16
N CYS A 168 27.34 2.46 -16.02
CA CYS A 168 25.88 2.31 -16.01
C CYS A 168 25.20 3.58 -16.54
N PRO A 169 24.18 3.47 -17.40
CA PRO A 169 23.37 4.62 -17.78
C PRO A 169 22.70 5.20 -16.52
N LYS A 170 22.52 6.51 -16.45
CA LYS A 170 21.85 7.15 -15.32
C LYS A 170 20.37 7.30 -15.64
N THR A 171 19.54 6.60 -14.88
CA THR A 171 18.07 6.73 -14.99
C THR A 171 17.63 7.97 -14.21
N PRO A 172 16.88 8.91 -14.81
CA PRO A 172 16.33 10.03 -14.08
C PRO A 172 15.11 9.59 -13.26
N TYR A 173 14.96 10.16 -12.07
CA TYR A 173 13.73 10.01 -11.29
C TYR A 173 12.66 10.93 -11.88
N VAL A 174 11.50 10.37 -12.21
CA VAL A 174 10.35 11.15 -12.70
C VAL A 174 9.10 10.74 -11.93
N GLU A 175 8.40 11.72 -11.37
CA GLU A 175 7.05 11.48 -10.85
C GLU A 175 6.04 11.56 -11.98
N LEU A 176 5.22 10.51 -12.12
CA LEU A 176 4.28 10.38 -13.23
C LEU A 176 2.85 10.58 -12.74
N PRO A 177 2.11 11.56 -13.27
CA PRO A 177 0.73 11.82 -12.85
C PRO A 177 -0.20 10.69 -13.30
N GLY A 178 -1.15 10.34 -12.43
CA GLY A 178 -2.12 9.27 -12.63
C GLY A 178 -3.12 9.51 -13.76
N THR A 179 -3.12 10.72 -14.34
CA THR A 179 -3.92 11.07 -15.53
C THR A 179 -3.32 10.53 -16.82
N LEU A 180 -2.04 10.11 -16.82
CA LEU A 180 -1.42 9.51 -18.00
C LEU A 180 -2.07 8.15 -18.31
N PRO A 181 -2.31 7.84 -19.59
CA PRO A 181 -2.93 6.58 -19.99
C PRO A 181 -2.01 5.39 -19.69
N ALA A 182 -2.61 4.30 -19.20
CA ALA A 182 -1.92 3.05 -18.96
C ALA A 182 -1.39 2.44 -20.27
N ASN A 183 -0.07 2.41 -20.44
CA ASN A 183 0.59 1.78 -21.58
C ASN A 183 2.01 1.31 -21.22
N THR A 184 2.63 0.53 -22.12
CA THR A 184 3.96 -0.06 -21.88
C THR A 184 5.05 0.98 -21.63
N ALA A 185 5.00 2.14 -22.31
CA ALA A 185 6.01 3.19 -22.15
C ALA A 185 5.93 3.85 -20.77
N LEU A 186 4.72 4.15 -20.31
CA LEU A 186 4.48 4.65 -18.96
C LEU A 186 5.01 3.67 -17.91
N PHE A 187 4.67 2.38 -18.01
CA PHE A 187 5.10 1.41 -16.99
C PHE A 187 6.61 1.19 -16.97
N ARG A 188 7.29 1.26 -18.12
CA ARG A 188 8.76 1.29 -18.16
C ARG A 188 9.31 2.44 -17.34
N GLN A 189 8.77 3.64 -17.54
CA GLN A 189 9.23 4.84 -16.84
C GLN A 189 8.92 4.82 -15.33
N VAL A 190 7.79 4.25 -14.92
CA VAL A 190 7.46 4.04 -13.49
C VAL A 190 8.46 3.07 -12.85
N LEU A 191 8.74 1.95 -13.51
CA LEU A 191 9.70 0.94 -13.01
C LEU A 191 11.13 1.50 -12.96
N GLU A 192 11.57 2.22 -13.99
CA GLU A 192 12.83 2.97 -14.04
C GLU A 192 12.96 3.95 -12.86
N SER A 193 11.93 4.76 -12.65
CA SER A 193 11.90 5.76 -11.57
C SER A 193 11.94 5.10 -10.18
N GLY A 194 11.30 3.93 -10.03
CA GLY A 194 11.32 3.14 -8.80
C GLY A 194 12.71 2.62 -8.41
N HIS A 195 13.64 2.51 -9.36
CA HIS A 195 15.03 2.10 -9.11
C HIS A 195 15.99 3.27 -8.92
N THR A 196 15.54 4.51 -9.17
CA THR A 196 16.41 5.68 -9.08
C THR A 196 16.55 6.11 -7.62
N PHE A 197 17.76 6.00 -7.06
CA PHE A 197 18.05 6.52 -5.73
C PHE A 197 18.18 8.04 -5.79
N GLN A 198 17.25 8.77 -5.19
CA GLN A 198 17.30 10.24 -5.15
C GLN A 198 18.48 10.82 -4.34
N ARG A 199 19.16 10.03 -3.48
CA ARG A 199 19.95 10.57 -2.36
C ARG A 199 21.44 10.21 -2.31
N SER A 200 22.00 9.48 -3.27
CA SER A 200 23.44 9.18 -3.27
C SER A 200 24.14 9.83 -4.47
N ALA A 201 25.06 10.77 -4.19
CA ALA A 201 25.90 11.36 -5.23
C ALA A 201 26.89 10.35 -5.85
N PHE A 202 27.20 9.28 -5.12
CA PHE A 202 28.23 8.30 -5.48
C PHE A 202 27.68 6.95 -5.97
N LEU A 203 26.35 6.81 -6.01
CA LEU A 203 25.69 5.60 -6.48
C LEU A 203 24.50 5.99 -7.36
N TRP A 204 24.55 5.62 -8.64
CA TRP A 204 23.41 5.73 -9.53
C TRP A 204 23.10 4.39 -10.17
N THR A 205 21.85 4.29 -10.61
CA THR A 205 21.27 3.07 -11.17
C THR A 205 20.82 3.30 -12.60
N GLY A 206 21.20 2.35 -13.45
CA GLY A 206 20.70 2.20 -14.81
C GLY A 206 19.73 1.05 -14.89
N VAL A 207 18.62 1.23 -15.60
CA VAL A 207 17.71 0.13 -15.93
C VAL A 207 17.69 -0.01 -17.44
N THR A 208 17.83 -1.23 -17.94
CA THR A 208 17.69 -1.54 -19.37
C THR A 208 16.73 -2.70 -19.55
N PHE A 209 15.56 -2.44 -20.14
CA PHE A 209 14.53 -3.45 -20.33
C PHE A 209 14.86 -4.37 -21.50
N GLU A 210 14.85 -5.67 -21.24
CA GLU A 210 14.88 -6.72 -22.26
C GLU A 210 13.47 -7.00 -22.78
N SER A 211 12.50 -7.08 -21.86
CA SER A 211 11.09 -7.23 -22.20
C SER A 211 10.18 -6.62 -21.14
N VAL A 212 9.03 -6.11 -21.58
CA VAL A 212 7.95 -5.63 -20.71
C VAL A 212 6.64 -6.04 -21.36
N SER A 213 5.78 -6.71 -20.60
CA SER A 213 4.44 -7.09 -21.03
C SER A 213 3.42 -6.62 -20.00
N VAL A 214 2.31 -6.07 -20.48
CA VAL A 214 1.22 -5.53 -19.66
C VAL A 214 0.01 -6.43 -19.87
N GLY A 215 -0.54 -6.95 -18.76
CA GLY A 215 -1.76 -7.74 -18.77
C GLY A 215 -3.02 -6.87 -18.75
N ALA A 216 -4.18 -7.52 -18.93
CA ALA A 216 -5.47 -6.86 -18.78
C ALA A 216 -5.64 -6.30 -17.35
N PRO A 217 -6.28 -5.13 -17.21
CA PRO A 217 -6.49 -4.54 -15.90
C PRO A 217 -7.45 -5.38 -15.05
N ILE A 218 -7.16 -5.48 -13.75
CA ILE A 218 -7.97 -6.21 -12.76
C ILE A 218 -8.29 -5.29 -11.58
N LYS A 219 -9.44 -5.48 -10.92
CA LYS A 219 -9.75 -4.73 -9.69
C LYS A 219 -9.09 -5.36 -8.48
N ASN A 220 -8.53 -4.53 -7.59
CA ASN A 220 -7.99 -4.98 -6.30
C ASN A 220 -9.11 -5.28 -5.29
N LYS A 221 -9.82 -6.40 -5.51
CA LYS A 221 -10.92 -6.83 -4.63
C LYS A 221 -10.39 -7.61 -3.43
N ILE A 222 -11.11 -7.51 -2.31
CA ILE A 222 -10.92 -8.41 -1.17
C ILE A 222 -11.63 -9.73 -1.51
N THR A 223 -10.88 -10.82 -1.51
CA THR A 223 -11.37 -12.18 -1.74
C THR A 223 -11.11 -13.03 -0.51
N MET A 224 -12.08 -13.86 -0.11
CA MET A 224 -11.90 -14.81 0.99
C MET A 224 -11.11 -16.01 0.49
N GLN A 225 -9.87 -16.15 0.94
CA GLN A 225 -9.04 -17.31 0.61
C GLN A 225 -9.21 -18.39 1.70
N PRO A 226 -9.64 -19.63 1.34
CA PRO A 226 -9.83 -20.70 2.31
C PRO A 226 -8.57 -20.93 3.17
N GLY A 227 -8.73 -20.98 4.48
CA GLY A 227 -7.64 -21.19 5.45
C GLY A 227 -6.71 -20.00 5.68
N VAL A 228 -6.88 -18.89 4.96
CA VAL A 228 -6.04 -17.68 5.09
C VAL A 228 -6.86 -16.45 5.49
N GLY A 229 -8.14 -16.40 5.13
CA GLY A 229 -9.04 -15.28 5.39
C GLY A 229 -9.09 -14.26 4.25
N PRO A 230 -9.53 -13.02 4.51
CA PRO A 230 -9.66 -11.99 3.48
C PRO A 230 -8.29 -11.57 2.97
N ARG A 231 -8.06 -11.72 1.66
CA ARG A 231 -6.87 -11.26 0.95
C ARG A 231 -7.23 -10.41 -0.24
N ARG A 232 -6.44 -9.36 -0.44
CA ARG A 232 -6.43 -8.55 -1.65
C ARG A 232 -5.45 -9.15 -2.65
N VAL A 233 -5.56 -8.75 -3.92
CA VAL A 233 -4.59 -9.12 -4.95
C VAL A 233 -3.21 -8.56 -4.61
N THR A 234 -3.15 -7.34 -4.07
CA THR A 234 -1.93 -6.78 -3.49
C THR A 234 -2.25 -5.85 -2.33
N ASP A 235 -1.42 -5.88 -1.29
CA ASP A 235 -1.51 -4.96 -0.16
C ASP A 235 -0.93 -3.58 -0.44
N ALA A 236 -0.19 -3.43 -1.55
CA ALA A 236 0.43 -2.17 -1.96
C ALA A 236 -0.58 -1.15 -2.49
N ALA A 237 -1.72 -1.60 -3.00
CA ALA A 237 -2.74 -0.76 -3.62
C ALA A 237 -4.00 -0.64 -2.73
N PRO A 238 -4.77 0.47 -2.85
CA PRO A 238 -6.07 0.57 -2.20
C PRO A 238 -7.07 -0.48 -2.72
N VAL A 239 -8.13 -0.72 -1.94
CA VAL A 239 -9.24 -1.58 -2.35
C VAL A 239 -9.97 -0.97 -3.54
N ASP A 240 -10.48 -1.81 -4.43
CA ASP A 240 -11.22 -1.43 -5.66
C ASP A 240 -10.44 -0.59 -6.68
N THR A 241 -9.14 -0.40 -6.46
CA THR A 241 -8.25 0.25 -7.42
C THR A 241 -7.99 -0.66 -8.61
N LEU A 242 -7.92 -0.08 -9.81
CA LEU A 242 -7.55 -0.81 -11.02
C LEU A 242 -6.04 -1.09 -11.01
N LEU A 243 -5.68 -2.37 -11.07
CA LEU A 243 -4.32 -2.88 -11.13
C LEU A 243 -4.00 -3.32 -12.55
N TYR A 244 -2.79 -2.97 -12.99
CA TYR A 244 -2.24 -3.40 -14.27
C TYR A 244 -1.11 -4.39 -13.97
N PRO A 245 -1.31 -5.69 -14.25
CA PRO A 245 -0.24 -6.68 -14.10
C PRO A 245 0.87 -6.38 -15.10
N VAL A 246 2.10 -6.16 -14.65
CA VAL A 246 3.26 -5.88 -15.48
C VAL A 246 4.33 -6.92 -15.22
N ARG A 247 4.66 -7.71 -16.24
CA ARG A 247 5.81 -8.62 -16.20
C ARG A 247 6.96 -7.97 -16.95
N SER A 248 8.12 -7.91 -16.32
CA SER A 248 9.31 -7.33 -16.95
C SER A 248 10.55 -8.18 -16.71
N THR A 249 11.44 -8.14 -17.69
CA THR A 249 12.83 -8.59 -17.57
C THR A 249 13.71 -7.41 -17.92
N TYR A 250 14.61 -7.04 -17.02
CA TYR A 250 15.54 -5.93 -17.22
C TYR A 250 16.89 -6.20 -16.57
N VAL A 251 17.91 -5.52 -17.06
CA VAL A 251 19.22 -5.44 -16.42
C VAL A 251 19.24 -4.21 -15.54
N LEU A 252 19.42 -4.44 -14.24
CA LEU A 252 19.70 -3.39 -13.26
C LEU A 252 21.23 -3.25 -13.16
N CYS A 253 21.72 -2.05 -13.41
CA CYS A 253 23.13 -1.70 -13.36
C CYS A 253 23.35 -0.72 -12.21
N HIS A 254 24.11 -1.11 -11.20
CA HIS A 254 24.53 -0.24 -10.10
C HIS A 254 25.93 0.27 -10.39
N GLN A 255 26.10 1.60 -10.47
CA GLN A 255 27.44 2.19 -10.58
C GLN A 255 28.01 2.44 -9.19
N TYR A 256 29.11 1.77 -8.88
CA TYR A 256 29.95 2.04 -7.71
C TYR A 256 31.26 2.73 -8.14
N SER A 257 32.03 3.21 -7.16
CA SER A 257 33.40 3.68 -7.37
C SER A 257 34.34 2.57 -7.83
N SER A 258 34.10 1.32 -7.43
CA SER A 258 34.87 0.13 -7.83
C SER A 258 34.53 -0.39 -9.22
N GLY A 259 33.45 0.10 -9.84
CA GLY A 259 32.96 -0.35 -11.13
C GLY A 259 31.44 -0.57 -11.17
N PRO A 260 30.90 -0.94 -12.34
CA PRO A 260 29.50 -1.28 -12.50
C PRO A 260 29.21 -2.72 -12.04
N ASP A 261 28.13 -2.93 -11.29
CA ASP A 261 27.55 -4.24 -10.99
C ASP A 261 26.25 -4.40 -11.80
N ARG A 262 26.13 -5.51 -12.52
CA ARG A 262 24.97 -5.79 -13.38
C ARG A 262 24.25 -7.03 -12.95
N THR A 263 22.96 -6.88 -12.83
CA THR A 263 22.07 -7.93 -12.37
C THR A 263 20.85 -7.98 -13.27
N ARG A 264 20.60 -9.15 -13.90
CA ARG A 264 19.35 -9.40 -14.60
C ARG A 264 18.26 -9.68 -13.57
N VAL A 265 17.14 -8.96 -13.69
CA VAL A 265 15.97 -9.08 -12.82
C VAL A 265 14.77 -9.46 -13.67
N GLN A 266 14.06 -10.51 -13.23
CA GLN A 266 12.74 -10.87 -13.73
C GLN A 266 11.72 -10.61 -12.62
N THR A 267 10.67 -9.86 -12.91
CA THR A 267 9.65 -9.46 -11.93
C THR A 267 8.24 -9.50 -12.52
N GLY A 268 7.25 -9.61 -11.64
CA GLY A 268 5.83 -9.49 -11.93
C GLY A 268 5.19 -8.52 -10.94
N ASP A 269 5.00 -7.28 -11.35
CA ASP A 269 4.48 -6.20 -10.51
C ASP A 269 3.02 -5.87 -10.82
N TYR A 270 2.35 -5.20 -9.89
CA TYR A 270 1.06 -4.56 -10.15
C TYR A 270 1.25 -3.05 -10.13
N CYS A 271 0.99 -2.41 -11.27
CA CYS A 271 1.02 -0.96 -11.40
C CYS A 271 -0.38 -0.37 -11.26
N PHE A 272 -0.50 0.77 -10.58
CA PHE A 272 -1.78 1.41 -10.26
C PHE A 272 -1.58 2.90 -9.99
N VAL A 273 -2.68 3.65 -9.99
CA VAL A 273 -2.70 5.04 -9.52
C VAL A 273 -2.87 5.04 -8.00
N SER A 274 -1.88 5.59 -7.31
CA SER A 274 -1.87 5.69 -5.85
C SER A 274 -2.93 6.66 -5.34
N ARG A 275 -3.15 6.70 -4.01
CA ARG A 275 -4.02 7.69 -3.36
C ARG A 275 -3.59 9.13 -3.60
N THR A 276 -2.30 9.38 -3.91
CA THR A 276 -1.78 10.71 -4.22
C THR A 276 -1.96 11.08 -5.69
N GLY A 277 -2.66 10.25 -6.47
CA GLY A 277 -2.90 10.50 -7.89
C GLY A 277 -1.64 10.33 -8.74
N LYS A 278 -0.66 9.52 -8.30
CA LYS A 278 0.58 9.24 -9.04
C LYS A 278 0.66 7.76 -9.42
N TRP A 279 1.28 7.44 -10.55
CA TRP A 279 1.55 6.04 -10.90
C TRP A 279 2.59 5.43 -9.95
N ALA A 280 2.31 4.22 -9.50
CA ALA A 280 3.21 3.41 -8.69
C ALA A 280 3.10 1.94 -9.10
N CYS A 281 4.16 1.16 -8.86
CA CYS A 281 4.15 -0.30 -9.01
C CYS A 281 4.57 -0.94 -7.70
N GLY A 282 3.81 -1.96 -7.26
CA GLY A 282 4.14 -2.76 -6.08
C GLY A 282 4.32 -4.21 -6.48
N SER A 283 5.35 -4.85 -5.92
CA SER A 283 5.49 -6.30 -5.98
C SER A 283 4.55 -6.93 -4.95
N ASP A 284 3.74 -7.91 -5.38
CA ASP A 284 3.11 -8.81 -4.43
C ASP A 284 4.01 -10.03 -4.21
N SER A 285 4.28 -10.33 -2.95
CA SER A 285 4.96 -11.53 -2.47
C SER A 285 4.44 -12.85 -3.06
N SER A 286 3.19 -12.91 -3.53
CA SER A 286 2.58 -14.13 -4.06
C SER A 286 2.67 -14.32 -5.58
N VAL A 287 2.87 -13.24 -6.35
CA VAL A 287 2.93 -13.26 -7.83
C VAL A 287 4.31 -12.88 -8.36
N ALA A 288 5.08 -12.09 -7.59
CA ALA A 288 6.41 -11.61 -7.97
C ALA A 288 7.49 -12.54 -7.40
N GLN A 289 7.73 -13.70 -8.00
CA GLN A 289 9.04 -14.33 -7.81
C GLN A 289 10.08 -13.45 -8.50
N ARG A 290 10.70 -12.55 -7.72
CA ARG A 290 11.83 -11.77 -8.20
C ARG A 290 12.99 -12.74 -8.39
N LYS A 291 13.28 -13.08 -9.64
CA LYS A 291 14.47 -13.86 -9.98
C LYS A 291 15.58 -12.91 -10.37
N THR A 292 16.71 -13.09 -9.70
CA THR A 292 17.89 -12.24 -9.84
C THR A 292 19.05 -13.10 -10.32
N THR A 293 19.76 -12.68 -11.36
CA THR A 293 20.90 -13.42 -11.90
C THR A 293 22.05 -12.44 -12.16
N PRO A 294 23.21 -12.60 -11.47
CA PRO A 294 24.40 -11.80 -11.74
C PRO A 294 24.86 -11.97 -13.19
N LEU A 295 25.35 -10.90 -13.81
CA LEU A 295 25.79 -10.91 -15.22
C LEU A 295 27.31 -10.90 -15.44
N GLY A 296 28.11 -10.85 -14.36
CA GLY A 296 29.56 -10.84 -14.42
C GLY A 296 30.16 -9.46 -14.73
#